data_AF-A0A9P6TJK6-F1
#
_entry.id   AF-A0A9P6TJK6-F1
#
_cell.length_a   1.000
_cell.length_b   1.000
_cell.length_c   1.000
_cell.angle_alpha   90.00
_cell.angle_beta   90.00
_cell.angle_gamma   90.00
#
_symmetry.space_group_name_H-M   'P 1'
#
loop_
_entity.id
_entity.type
_entity.pdbx_description
1 polymer ?
#
loop_
_entity_poly.entity_id
_entity_poly.type
_entity_poly.pdbx_seq_one_letter_code
_entity_poly.pdbx_strand_id
1 'polypeptide(L)'
;MASTAINTDFTIIVPAEVSKEEALKRRQIYLRPFILYTVNSYIAESLFLVVSIIFFSGWRDIVTKLVWTMIICPIGMGGAMGGLTIFFLTDKYYGREGVIFSTILHFLVMSTCNFLCFNLDHYFEYFGSVAHPWWFHIRYPFIFLSGIPAAQKLFTDDGQKELATKWGI
;
A
#
# COMPACT_ATOMS: atom_id res chain seq x y z
N MET A 1 -8.09 -13.38 -53.71
CA MET A 1 -6.84 -12.80 -53.15
C MET A 1 -7.21 -11.46 -52.54
N ALA A 2 -7.04 -11.14 -51.27
CA ALA A 2 -6.53 -11.85 -50.11
C ALA A 2 -7.33 -11.34 -48.89
N SER A 3 -7.75 -12.26 -48.03
CA SER A 3 -8.33 -11.94 -46.72
C SER A 3 -7.22 -11.40 -45.83
N THR A 4 -7.27 -10.11 -45.48
CA THR A 4 -6.43 -9.55 -44.42
C THR A 4 -7.12 -9.81 -43.09
N ALA A 5 -6.86 -10.99 -42.52
CA ALA A 5 -7.13 -11.24 -41.11
C ALA A 5 -6.22 -10.32 -40.29
N ILE A 6 -6.75 -9.18 -39.86
CA ILE A 6 -6.11 -8.36 -38.84
C ILE A 6 -6.29 -9.14 -37.55
N ASN A 7 -5.19 -9.68 -37.04
CA ASN A 7 -5.16 -10.37 -35.77
C ASN A 7 -5.32 -9.30 -34.67
N THR A 8 -6.55 -9.10 -34.21
CA THR A 8 -6.93 -8.10 -33.20
C THR A 8 -7.05 -8.73 -31.82
N ASP A 9 -5.99 -9.39 -31.35
CA ASP A 9 -5.85 -9.72 -29.92
C ASP A 9 -5.43 -8.47 -29.13
N PHE A 10 -6.16 -7.37 -29.29
CA PHE A 10 -6.10 -6.25 -28.35
C PHE A 10 -7.30 -6.34 -27.43
N THR A 11 -7.04 -6.49 -26.13
CA THR A 11 -8.09 -6.41 -25.12
C THR A 11 -8.58 -4.96 -25.06
N ILE A 12 -9.78 -4.71 -25.56
CA ILE A 12 -10.41 -3.39 -25.50
C ILE A 12 -10.64 -3.05 -24.01
N ILE A 13 -9.88 -2.08 -23.48
CA ILE A 13 -9.94 -1.68 -22.06
C ILE A 13 -11.27 -1.01 -21.71
N VAL A 14 -11.88 -0.32 -22.67
CA VAL A 14 -13.22 0.27 -22.55
C VAL A 14 -13.99 -0.05 -23.83
N PRO A 15 -14.93 -1.02 -23.80
CA PRO A 15 -15.76 -1.33 -24.95
C PRO A 15 -16.54 -0.10 -25.40
N ALA A 16 -16.84 0.01 -26.70
CA ALA A 16 -17.57 1.15 -27.23
C ALA A 16 -18.97 1.28 -26.61
N GLU A 17 -19.55 0.17 -26.13
CA GLU A 17 -20.83 0.14 -25.41
C GLU A 17 -20.78 0.66 -23.96
N VAL A 18 -19.60 0.75 -23.32
CA VAL A 18 -19.49 1.19 -21.92
C VAL A 18 -19.34 2.70 -21.87
N SER A 19 -20.24 3.37 -21.13
CA SER A 19 -20.14 4.82 -20.94
C SER A 19 -18.80 5.19 -20.29
N LYS A 20 -18.22 6.32 -20.70
CA LYS A 20 -16.99 6.86 -20.11
C LYS A 20 -17.09 6.98 -18.58
N GLU A 21 -18.28 7.30 -18.07
CA GLU A 21 -18.53 7.44 -16.64
C GLU A 21 -18.42 6.10 -15.88
N GLU A 22 -18.97 5.03 -16.45
CA GLU A 22 -18.89 3.70 -15.84
C GLU A 22 -17.45 3.17 -15.84
N ALA A 23 -16.70 3.40 -16.92
CA ALA A 23 -15.29 3.06 -16.99
C ALA A 23 -14.44 3.81 -15.94
N LEU A 24 -14.76 5.08 -15.67
CA LEU A 24 -14.09 5.86 -14.61
C LEU A 24 -14.40 5.32 -13.21
N LYS A 25 -15.66 4.95 -12.94
CA LYS A 25 -16.06 4.34 -11.66
C LYS A 25 -15.30 3.04 -11.40
N ARG A 26 -15.18 2.17 -12.41
CA ARG A 26 -14.40 0.92 -12.29
C ARG A 26 -12.92 1.19 -12.02
N ARG A 27 -12.31 2.19 -12.68
CA ARG A 27 -10.91 2.56 -12.40
C ARG A 27 -10.68 3.02 -10.97
N GLN A 28 -11.63 3.75 -10.38
CA GLN A 28 -11.51 4.18 -8.99
C GLN A 28 -11.48 3.01 -8.02
N ILE A 29 -12.26 1.95 -8.26
CA ILE A 29 -12.24 0.73 -7.44
C ILE A 29 -10.83 0.13 -7.34
N TYR A 30 -10.10 0.08 -8.46
CA TYR A 30 -8.74 -0.48 -8.50
C TYR A 30 -7.66 0.52 -8.07
N LEU A 31 -7.88 1.83 -8.17
CA LEU A 31 -6.91 2.83 -7.70
C LEU A 31 -6.96 3.05 -6.18
N ARG A 32 -8.13 2.90 -5.56
CA ARG A 32 -8.34 3.13 -4.12
C ARG A 32 -7.37 2.36 -3.23
N PRO A 33 -7.17 1.03 -3.39
CA PRO A 33 -6.22 0.29 -2.56
C PRO A 33 -4.80 0.87 -2.66
N PHE A 34 -4.32 1.14 -3.87
CA PHE A 34 -2.98 1.68 -4.10
C PHE A 34 -2.79 3.02 -3.39
N ILE A 35 -3.72 3.97 -3.60
CA ILE A 35 -3.64 5.31 -3.00
C ILE A 35 -3.69 5.22 -1.47
N LEU A 36 -4.65 4.46 -0.94
CA LEU A 36 -4.84 4.33 0.51
C LEU A 36 -3.60 3.75 1.20
N TYR A 37 -3.05 2.65 0.66
CA TYR A 37 -1.85 2.04 1.24
C TYR A 37 -0.60 2.89 1.05
N THR A 38 -0.47 3.61 -0.07
CA THR A 38 0.65 4.54 -0.30
C THR A 38 0.63 5.67 0.73
N VAL A 39 -0.52 6.31 0.95
CA VAL A 39 -0.66 7.39 1.93
C VAL A 39 -0.41 6.88 3.35
N ASN A 40 -1.00 5.74 3.73
CA ASN A 40 -0.77 5.16 5.06
C ASN A 40 0.71 4.81 5.26
N SER A 41 1.38 4.28 4.24
CA SER A 41 2.82 3.98 4.28
C SER A 41 3.64 5.25 4.42
N TYR A 42 3.28 6.33 3.72
CA TYR A 42 3.96 7.61 3.82
C TYR A 42 3.88 8.19 5.24
N ILE A 43 2.72 8.10 5.89
CA ILE A 43 2.53 8.52 7.28
C ILE A 43 3.41 7.68 8.22
N ALA A 44 3.39 6.36 8.08
CA ALA A 44 4.17 5.46 8.92
C ALA A 44 5.68 5.68 8.76
N GLU A 45 6.16 5.80 7.53
CA GLU A 45 7.57 6.05 7.22
C GLU A 45 8.04 7.44 7.67
N SER A 46 7.18 8.45 7.59
CA SER A 46 7.47 9.79 8.12
C SER A 46 7.69 9.75 9.63
N LEU A 47 6.82 9.04 10.37
CA LEU A 47 6.98 8.85 11.81
C LEU A 47 8.28 8.10 12.13
N PHE A 48 8.58 7.06 11.36
CA PHE A 48 9.80 6.28 11.53
C PHE A 48 11.06 7.11 11.29
N LEU A 49 11.07 7.93 10.24
CA LEU A 49 12.18 8.83 9.94
C LEU A 49 12.38 9.85 11.06
N VAL A 50 11.30 10.49 11.54
CA VAL A 50 11.38 11.48 12.62
C VAL A 50 11.95 10.87 13.90
N VAL A 51 11.44 9.69 14.31
CA VAL A 51 11.95 9.00 15.50
C VAL A 51 13.41 8.62 15.31
N SER A 52 13.79 8.13 14.13
CA SER A 52 15.18 7.78 13.83
C SER A 52 16.13 8.97 13.95
N ILE A 53 15.75 10.14 13.42
CA ILE A 53 16.57 11.36 13.48
C ILE A 53 16.71 11.84 14.93
N ILE A 54 15.62 11.86 15.69
CA ILE A 54 15.62 12.43 17.04
C ILE A 54 16.32 11.51 18.06
N PHE A 55 16.10 10.20 17.98
CA PHE A 55 16.49 9.29 19.06
C PHE A 55 17.65 8.35 18.73
N PHE A 56 17.97 8.12 17.44
CA PHE A 56 18.95 7.10 17.06
C PHE A 56 20.11 7.66 16.25
N SER A 57 19.88 7.91 14.96
CA SER A 57 20.94 8.03 13.96
C SER A 57 21.26 9.48 13.58
N GLY A 58 20.48 10.45 14.10
CA GLY A 58 20.65 11.86 13.79
C GLY A 58 20.51 12.16 12.30
N TRP A 59 21.22 13.22 11.88
CA TRP A 59 21.21 13.74 10.50
C TRP A 59 22.17 13.02 9.54
N ARG A 60 22.85 11.96 9.99
CA ARG A 60 23.75 11.16 9.14
C ARG A 60 22.97 10.59 7.94
N ASP A 61 23.54 10.66 6.74
CA ASP A 61 22.95 10.10 5.51
C ASP A 61 21.49 10.52 5.25
N ILE A 62 21.11 11.75 5.63
CA ILE A 62 19.72 12.23 5.57
C ILE A 62 19.11 12.14 4.16
N VAL A 63 19.91 12.39 3.11
CA VAL A 63 19.44 12.31 1.73
C VAL A 63 19.02 10.88 1.39
N THR A 64 19.84 9.89 1.75
CA THR A 64 19.54 8.47 1.52
C THR A 64 18.33 8.03 2.33
N LYS A 65 18.25 8.44 3.61
CA LYS A 65 17.08 8.18 4.46
C LYS A 65 15.81 8.74 3.85
N LEU A 66 15.82 9.99 3.42
CA LEU A 66 14.68 10.66 2.79
C LEU A 66 14.25 9.98 1.49
N VAL A 67 15.17 9.68 0.59
CA VAL A 67 14.85 8.99 -0.67
C VAL A 67 14.27 7.61 -0.37
N TRP A 68 14.85 6.88 0.58
CA TRP A 68 14.36 5.57 0.97
C TRP A 68 12.97 5.65 1.60
N THR A 69 12.79 6.38 2.69
CA THR A 69 11.54 6.39 3.49
C THR A 69 10.43 7.22 2.87
N MET A 70 10.72 8.23 2.06
CA MET A 70 9.69 9.14 1.51
C MET A 70 9.32 8.81 0.06
N ILE A 71 10.18 8.11 -0.67
CA ILE A 71 9.94 7.80 -2.09
C ILE A 71 9.83 6.29 -2.29
N ILE A 72 10.92 5.56 -2.05
CA ILE A 72 11.01 4.15 -2.42
C ILE A 72 10.06 3.29 -1.57
N CYS A 73 10.13 3.42 -0.25
CA CYS A 73 9.37 2.59 0.68
C CYS A 73 7.84 2.80 0.54
N PRO A 74 7.30 4.04 0.59
CA PRO A 74 5.86 4.25 0.52
C PRO A 74 5.26 3.80 -0.80
N ILE A 75 5.94 4.06 -1.92
CA ILE A 75 5.49 3.64 -3.25
C ILE A 75 5.60 2.12 -3.40
N GLY A 76 6.70 1.52 -2.93
CA GLY A 76 6.90 0.07 -2.97
C GLY A 76 5.87 -0.69 -2.14
N MET A 77 5.66 -0.27 -0.89
CA MET A 77 4.66 -0.87 0.01
C MET A 77 3.24 -0.62 -0.49
N GLY A 78 2.93 0.59 -0.94
CA GLY A 78 1.64 0.93 -1.53
C GLY A 78 1.33 0.16 -2.81
N GLY A 79 2.34 -0.03 -3.67
CA GLY A 79 2.28 -0.86 -4.87
C GLY A 79 2.07 -2.34 -4.56
N ALA A 80 2.86 -2.90 -3.65
CA ALA A 80 2.74 -4.30 -3.25
C ALA A 80 1.38 -4.58 -2.59
N MET A 81 0.99 -3.79 -1.59
CA MET A 81 -0.30 -3.94 -0.92
C MET A 81 -1.47 -3.68 -1.85
N GLY A 82 -1.41 -2.59 -2.64
CA GLY A 82 -2.46 -2.25 -3.60
C GLY A 82 -2.66 -3.35 -4.63
N GLY A 83 -1.59 -3.82 -5.26
CA GLY A 83 -1.63 -4.87 -6.28
C GLY A 83 -2.12 -6.21 -5.73
N LEU A 84 -1.63 -6.63 -4.56
CA LEU A 84 -2.08 -7.87 -3.93
C LEU A 84 -3.55 -7.79 -3.51
N THR A 85 -3.99 -6.67 -2.94
CA THR A 85 -5.41 -6.47 -2.58
C THR A 85 -6.30 -6.50 -3.82
N ILE A 86 -5.89 -5.87 -4.92
CA ILE A 86 -6.64 -5.91 -6.19
C ILE A 86 -6.77 -7.34 -6.70
N PHE A 87 -5.64 -8.06 -6.79
CA PHE A 87 -5.61 -9.38 -7.39
C PHE A 87 -6.34 -10.45 -6.55
N PHE A 88 -6.17 -10.40 -5.23
CA PHE A 88 -6.72 -11.42 -4.33
C PHE A 88 -8.09 -11.07 -3.77
N LEU A 89 -8.45 -9.78 -3.62
CA LEU A 89 -9.57 -9.38 -2.78
C LEU A 89 -10.66 -8.55 -3.48
N THR A 90 -10.29 -7.54 -4.28
CA THR A 90 -11.21 -6.47 -4.72
C THR A 90 -12.50 -6.95 -5.38
N ASP A 91 -12.47 -8.01 -6.19
CA ASP A 91 -13.67 -8.55 -6.88
C ASP A 91 -14.24 -9.84 -6.22
N LYS A 92 -13.62 -10.32 -5.14
CA LYS A 92 -13.92 -11.64 -4.54
C LYS A 92 -14.54 -11.56 -3.16
N TYR A 93 -14.18 -10.54 -2.38
CA TYR A 93 -14.60 -10.42 -0.99
C TYR A 93 -15.13 -9.01 -0.72
N TYR A 94 -16.17 -8.94 0.13
CA TYR A 94 -16.73 -7.69 0.60
C TYR A 94 -17.24 -7.85 2.04
N GLY A 95 -17.52 -6.74 2.73
CA GLY A 95 -17.97 -6.75 4.11
C GLY A 95 -16.94 -7.36 5.06
N ARG A 96 -17.42 -8.15 6.03
CA ARG A 96 -16.58 -8.70 7.11
C ARG A 96 -15.44 -9.59 6.60
N GLU A 97 -15.69 -10.42 5.59
CA GLU A 97 -14.67 -11.31 5.01
C GLU A 97 -13.57 -10.51 4.32
N GLY A 98 -13.95 -9.50 3.53
CA GLY A 98 -12.99 -8.58 2.91
C GLY A 98 -12.12 -7.87 3.96
N VAL A 99 -12.73 -7.44 5.06
CA VAL A 99 -11.98 -6.81 6.18
C VAL A 99 -10.98 -7.77 6.80
N ILE A 100 -11.40 -9.01 7.11
CA ILE A 100 -10.53 -10.01 7.76
C ILE A 100 -9.37 -10.39 6.83
N PHE A 101 -9.66 -10.76 5.58
CA PHE A 101 -8.62 -11.19 4.64
C PHE A 101 -7.66 -10.06 4.27
N SER A 102 -8.17 -8.83 4.11
CA SER A 102 -7.31 -7.66 3.88
C SER A 102 -6.43 -7.34 5.09
N THR A 103 -6.95 -7.48 6.32
CA THR A 103 -6.16 -7.27 7.54
C THR A 103 -5.04 -8.31 7.66
N ILE A 104 -5.33 -9.58 7.37
CA ILE A 104 -4.32 -10.65 7.38
C ILE A 104 -3.27 -10.38 6.29
N LEU A 105 -3.69 -10.07 5.07
CA LEU A 105 -2.78 -9.74 3.97
C LEU A 105 -1.89 -8.56 4.32
N HIS A 106 -2.47 -7.49 4.88
CA HIS A 106 -1.74 -6.33 5.35
C HIS A 106 -0.69 -6.71 6.38
N PHE A 107 -1.07 -7.48 7.40
CA PHE A 107 -0.13 -7.93 8.42
C PHE A 107 1.03 -8.72 7.80
N LEU A 108 0.77 -9.68 6.93
CA LEU A 108 1.82 -10.50 6.32
C LEU A 108 2.80 -9.68 5.47
N VAL A 109 2.26 -8.85 4.57
CA VAL A 109 3.08 -8.06 3.63
C VAL A 109 3.86 -6.98 4.38
N MET A 110 3.19 -6.19 5.22
CA MET A 110 3.86 -5.10 5.94
C MET A 110 4.83 -5.62 7.00
N SER A 111 4.57 -6.79 7.60
CA SER A 111 5.56 -7.45 8.47
C SER A 111 6.81 -7.87 7.68
N THR A 112 6.63 -8.37 6.46
CA THR A 112 7.75 -8.72 5.57
C THR A 112 8.54 -7.47 5.19
N CYS A 113 7.86 -6.36 4.86
CA CYS A 113 8.51 -5.07 4.58
C CYS A 113 9.28 -4.56 5.81
N ASN A 114 8.70 -4.63 7.01
CA ASN A 114 9.36 -4.23 8.25
C ASN A 114 10.60 -5.10 8.53
N PHE A 115 10.51 -6.41 8.30
CA PHE A 115 11.65 -7.31 8.45
C PHE A 115 12.76 -7.02 7.43
N LEU A 116 12.40 -6.71 6.18
CA LEU A 116 13.35 -6.27 5.16
C LEU A 116 14.05 -4.97 5.61
N CYS A 117 13.30 -3.97 6.08
CA CYS A 117 13.86 -2.73 6.60
C CYS A 117 14.78 -2.97 7.80
N PHE A 118 14.43 -3.88 8.71
CA PHE A 118 15.29 -4.26 9.83
C PHE A 118 16.62 -4.84 9.35
N ASN A 119 16.61 -5.77 8.40
CA ASN A 119 17.82 -6.38 7.87
C ASN A 119 18.69 -5.37 7.11
N LEU A 120 18.10 -4.58 6.21
CA LEU A 120 18.83 -3.55 5.47
C LEU A 120 19.44 -2.54 6.44
N ASP A 121 18.68 -2.13 7.45
CA ASP A 121 19.19 -1.21 8.45
C ASP A 121 20.31 -1.79 9.30
N HIS A 122 20.36 -3.12 9.48
CA HIS A 122 21.46 -3.76 10.20
C HIS A 122 22.79 -3.65 9.44
N TYR A 123 22.73 -3.54 8.10
CA TYR A 123 23.91 -3.32 7.26
C TYR A 123 24.27 -1.84 7.10
N PHE A 124 23.27 -0.96 6.97
CA PHE A 124 23.49 0.47 6.68
C PHE A 124 23.49 1.38 7.93
N GLU A 125 22.90 0.92 9.04
CA GLU A 125 22.80 1.61 10.33
C GLU A 125 22.11 2.99 10.27
N TYR A 126 21.11 3.13 9.42
CA TYR A 126 20.37 4.38 9.21
C TYR A 126 19.29 4.65 10.26
N PHE A 127 18.77 3.64 10.93
CA PHE A 127 17.56 3.74 11.75
C PHE A 127 17.66 3.06 13.12
N GLY A 128 18.86 2.64 13.50
CA GLY A 128 19.16 2.18 14.87
C GLY A 128 18.84 0.72 15.12
N SER A 129 18.72 -0.14 14.11
CA SER A 129 18.48 -1.58 14.27
C SER A 129 19.59 -2.31 15.05
N VAL A 130 20.84 -1.87 14.96
CA VAL A 130 21.98 -2.46 15.70
C VAL A 130 21.89 -2.12 17.20
N ALA A 131 21.66 -0.84 17.52
CA ALA A 131 21.62 -0.37 18.91
C ALA A 131 20.26 -0.62 19.60
N HIS A 132 19.16 -0.59 18.83
CA HIS A 132 17.78 -0.63 19.32
C HIS A 132 16.90 -1.57 18.46
N PRO A 133 17.22 -2.88 18.35
CA PRO A 133 16.48 -3.81 17.47
C PRO A 133 14.99 -3.90 17.81
N TRP A 134 14.64 -3.76 19.10
CA TRP A 134 13.25 -3.79 19.56
C TRP A 134 12.37 -2.70 18.94
N TRP A 135 12.95 -1.58 18.48
CA TRP A 135 12.21 -0.52 17.79
C TRP A 135 11.56 -0.99 16.47
N PHE A 136 12.11 -2.02 15.83
CA PHE A 136 11.50 -2.64 14.64
C PHE A 136 10.46 -3.70 15.02
N HIS A 137 10.71 -4.47 16.08
CA HIS A 137 9.80 -5.55 16.49
C HIS A 137 8.52 -5.04 17.18
N ILE A 138 8.59 -3.93 17.92
CA ILE A 138 7.41 -3.33 18.54
C ILE A 138 6.37 -2.86 17.52
N ARG A 139 6.75 -2.74 16.24
CA ARG A 139 5.85 -2.31 15.16
C ARG A 139 4.88 -3.39 14.73
N TYR A 140 5.17 -4.68 14.94
CA TYR A 140 4.28 -5.76 14.46
C TYR A 140 2.84 -5.66 15.00
N PRO A 141 2.60 -5.38 16.30
CA PRO A 141 1.26 -5.08 16.79
C PRO A 141 0.61 -3.88 16.09
N PHE A 142 1.35 -2.79 15.88
CA PHE A 142 0.81 -1.60 15.22
C PHE A 142 0.49 -1.86 13.75
N ILE A 143 1.34 -2.62 13.05
CA ILE A 143 1.11 -3.08 11.67
C ILE A 143 -0.19 -3.87 11.59
N PHE A 144 -0.40 -4.81 12.51
CA PHE A 144 -1.65 -5.58 12.55
C PHE A 144 -2.87 -4.66 12.75
N LEU A 145 -2.81 -3.79 13.77
CA LEU A 145 -3.91 -2.91 14.12
C LEU A 145 -4.21 -1.85 13.04
N SER A 146 -3.19 -1.36 12.33
CA SER A 146 -3.36 -0.40 11.23
C SER A 146 -4.02 -1.00 9.99
N GLY A 147 -3.93 -2.33 9.82
CA GLY A 147 -4.59 -3.04 8.74
C GLY A 147 -6.11 -2.96 8.79
N ILE A 148 -6.69 -2.97 10.00
CA ILE A 148 -8.15 -2.99 10.23
C ILE A 148 -8.85 -1.76 9.63
N PRO A 149 -8.48 -0.51 9.97
CA PRO A 149 -9.16 0.67 9.43
C PRO A 149 -8.91 0.82 7.91
N ALA A 150 -7.75 0.40 7.40
CA ALA A 150 -7.51 0.40 5.95
C ALA A 150 -8.44 -0.60 5.24
N ALA A 151 -8.61 -1.79 5.81
CA ALA A 151 -9.49 -2.81 5.29
C ALA A 151 -10.98 -2.39 5.36
N GLN A 152 -11.41 -1.77 6.46
CA GLN A 152 -12.76 -1.22 6.59
C GLN A 152 -13.06 -0.18 5.51
N LYS A 153 -12.12 0.74 5.24
CA LYS A 153 -12.27 1.75 4.19
C LYS A 153 -12.47 1.16 2.79
N LEU A 154 -11.85 0.02 2.51
CA LEU A 154 -11.92 -0.61 1.19
C LEU A 154 -13.14 -1.53 1.01
N PHE A 155 -13.54 -2.26 2.06
CA PHE A 155 -14.47 -3.37 1.96
C PHE A 155 -15.82 -3.16 2.65
N THR A 156 -16.13 -1.96 3.16
CA THR A 156 -17.46 -1.65 3.73
C THR A 156 -18.08 -0.42 3.09
N ASP A 157 -19.42 -0.37 3.08
CA ASP A 157 -20.17 0.75 2.48
C ASP A 157 -19.83 2.07 3.17
N ASP A 158 -19.78 2.08 4.50
CA ASP A 158 -19.46 3.28 5.28
C ASP A 158 -18.02 3.74 5.05
N GLY A 159 -17.09 2.79 4.93
CA GLY A 159 -15.70 3.06 4.60
C GLY A 159 -15.54 3.68 3.21
N GLN A 160 -16.22 3.14 2.21
CA GLN A 160 -16.19 3.67 0.84
C GLN A 160 -16.87 5.04 0.73
N LYS A 161 -17.97 5.26 1.46
CA LYS A 161 -18.61 6.58 1.56
C LYS A 161 -17.66 7.61 2.18
N GLU A 162 -16.92 7.23 3.22
CA GLU A 162 -15.92 8.09 3.83
C GLU A 162 -14.80 8.46 2.83
N LEU A 163 -14.26 7.47 2.11
CA LEU A 163 -13.23 7.70 1.08
C LEU A 163 -13.73 8.66 0.00
N ALA A 164 -14.94 8.43 -0.52
CA ALA A 164 -15.53 9.27 -1.55
C ALA A 164 -15.76 10.71 -1.06
N THR A 165 -16.24 10.87 0.18
CA THR A 165 -16.60 12.19 0.73
C THR A 165 -15.37 13.00 1.14
N LYS A 166 -14.41 12.38 1.84
CA LYS A 166 -13.26 13.09 2.44
C LYS A 166 -12.07 13.19 1.49
N TRP A 167 -11.88 12.21 0.62
CA TRP A 167 -10.68 12.08 -0.21
C TRP A 167 -10.95 12.18 -1.71
N GLY A 168 -12.23 12.18 -2.12
CA GLY A 168 -12.62 12.21 -3.53
C GLY A 168 -12.19 10.97 -4.32
N ILE A 169 -11.81 9.89 -3.61
CA ILE A 169 -11.38 8.61 -4.19
C ILE A 169 -12.44 7.55 -3.97
#